data_AF-V1H4J1-F1
#
_entry.id   AF-V1H4J1-F1
#
_cell.length_a   1.000
_cell.length_b   1.000
_cell.length_c   1.000
_cell.angle_alpha   90.00
_cell.angle_beta   90.00
_cell.angle_gamma   90.00
#
_symmetry.space_group_name_H-M   'P 1'
#
loop_
_entity.id
_entity.type
_entity.pdbx_description
1 polymer ?
#
loop_
_entity_poly.entity_id
_entity_poly.type
_entity_poly.pdbx_seq_one_letter_code
_entity_poly.pdbx_strand_id
1 'polypeptide(L)'
;MTKPVSTTKKPRKQHTPEFRHEALKLAERIGVAAAARELSPYESQLHNWRSKQQNQLSSSEREQEMSAEIARLKRQLAERDEELFWPFLSHHDLPCDAAHLAVRGA
;
A
#
# COMPACT_ATOMS: atom_id res chain seq x y z
N MET A 1 -27.40 34.17 -10.14
CA MET A 1 -26.29 34.21 -11.13
C MET A 1 -24.98 34.44 -10.39
N THR A 2 -24.26 33.38 -10.04
CA THR A 2 -22.93 33.47 -9.39
C THR A 2 -21.90 32.87 -10.34
N LYS A 3 -20.99 33.72 -10.83
CA LYS A 3 -19.90 33.31 -11.74
C LYS A 3 -18.80 32.61 -10.92
N PRO A 4 -18.24 31.47 -11.35
CA PRO A 4 -17.12 30.85 -10.66
C PRO A 4 -15.82 31.64 -10.89
N VAL A 5 -15.15 32.02 -9.80
CA VAL A 5 -13.81 32.58 -9.81
C VAL A 5 -12.81 31.47 -10.14
N SER A 6 -12.21 31.53 -11.32
CA SER A 6 -11.08 30.68 -11.69
C SER A 6 -9.81 31.24 -11.04
N THR A 7 -9.33 30.58 -9.99
CA THR A 7 -8.00 30.90 -9.41
C THR A 7 -6.92 30.20 -10.21
N THR A 8 -6.32 30.90 -11.18
CA THR A 8 -5.14 30.43 -11.90
C THR A 8 -3.94 30.38 -10.94
N LYS A 9 -3.72 29.24 -10.27
CA LYS A 9 -2.54 29.00 -9.44
C LYS A 9 -1.34 28.71 -10.35
N LYS A 10 -0.23 29.43 -10.17
CA LYS A 10 1.04 29.14 -10.88
C LYS A 10 1.45 27.68 -10.64
N PRO A 11 1.90 26.93 -11.67
CA PRO A 11 2.38 25.57 -11.49
C PRO A 11 3.55 25.57 -10.51
N ARG A 12 3.46 24.75 -9.46
CA ARG A 12 4.51 24.63 -8.45
C ARG A 12 5.74 23.98 -9.08
N LYS A 13 6.94 24.53 -8.81
CA LYS A 13 8.20 23.89 -9.20
C LYS A 13 8.28 22.52 -8.56
N GLN A 14 8.30 21.45 -9.37
CA GLN A 14 8.48 20.09 -8.88
C GLN A 14 9.95 19.72 -8.96
N HIS A 15 10.52 19.28 -7.84
CA HIS A 15 11.86 18.71 -7.80
C HIS A 15 11.81 17.23 -8.20
N THR A 16 12.75 16.76 -9.01
CA THR A 16 12.91 15.35 -9.37
C THR A 16 13.25 14.51 -8.13
N PRO A 17 12.87 13.23 -8.06
CA PRO A 17 13.15 12.40 -6.90
C PRO A 17 14.64 12.27 -6.62
N GLU A 18 15.49 12.20 -7.64
CA GLU A 18 16.94 12.08 -7.56
C GLU A 18 17.54 13.30 -6.85
N PHE A 19 17.11 14.51 -7.24
CA PHE A 19 17.53 15.76 -6.60
C PHE A 19 17.12 15.80 -5.12
N ARG A 20 15.93 15.29 -4.78
CA ARG A 20 15.48 15.22 -3.38
C ARG A 20 16.38 14.29 -2.57
N HIS A 21 16.76 13.13 -3.11
CA HIS A 21 17.65 12.20 -2.42
C HIS A 21 19.04 12.79 -2.20
N GLU A 22 19.61 13.43 -3.22
CA GLU A 22 20.91 14.10 -3.10
C GLU A 22 20.87 15.23 -2.08
N ALA A 23 19.81 16.04 -2.09
CA ALA A 23 19.63 17.12 -1.14
C ALA A 23 19.46 16.63 0.31
N LEU A 24 18.77 15.50 0.51
CA LEU A 24 18.65 14.87 1.82
C LEU A 24 20.00 14.29 2.29
N LYS A 25 20.74 13.61 1.42
CA LYS A 25 22.09 13.09 1.74
C LYS A 25 23.07 14.19 2.11
N LEU A 26 22.98 15.34 1.42
CA LEU A 26 23.80 16.51 1.72
C LEU A 26 23.36 17.15 3.05
N ALA A 27 22.05 17.25 3.31
CA ALA A 27 21.51 17.73 4.58
C ALA A 27 21.88 16.85 5.79
N GLU A 28 22.05 15.53 5.60
CA GLU A 28 22.58 14.64 6.64
C GLU A 28 24.05 14.92 6.95
N ARG A 29 24.85 15.27 5.94
CA ARG A 29 26.29 15.50 6.08
C ARG A 29 26.65 16.87 6.65
N ILE A 30 26.01 17.93 6.17
CA ILE A 30 26.37 19.32 6.53
C ILE A 30 25.25 20.08 7.27
N GLY A 31 24.08 19.46 7.44
CA GLY A 31 22.91 20.09 8.05
C GLY A 31 21.99 20.77 7.05
N VAL A 32 20.72 20.97 7.45
CA VAL A 32 19.64 21.49 6.59
C VAL A 32 19.91 22.90 6.08
N ALA A 33 20.39 23.80 6.94
CA ALA A 33 20.65 25.19 6.58
C ALA A 33 21.81 25.32 5.58
N ALA A 34 22.88 24.55 5.78
CA ALA A 34 24.01 24.54 4.84
C ALA A 34 23.61 23.90 3.51
N ALA A 35 22.83 22.81 3.54
CA ALA A 35 22.33 22.16 2.33
C ALA A 35 21.39 23.04 1.51
N ALA A 36 20.52 23.80 2.18
CA ALA A 36 19.64 24.77 1.54
C ALA A 36 20.42 25.89 0.83
N ARG A 37 21.57 26.30 1.40
CA ARG A 37 22.44 27.32 0.81
C ARG A 37 23.17 26.81 -0.44
N GLU A 38 23.60 25.56 -0.46
CA GLU A 38 24.33 25.00 -1.60
C GLU A 38 23.44 24.60 -2.77
N LEU A 39 22.32 23.92 -2.50
CA LEU A 39 21.45 23.39 -3.55
C LEU A 39 20.30 24.34 -3.92
N SER A 40 20.14 25.42 -3.17
CA SER A 40 19.05 26.41 -3.28
C SER A 40 17.59 25.92 -3.05
N PRO A 41 17.25 24.73 -2.48
CA PRO A 41 15.89 24.49 -2.01
C PRO A 41 15.64 25.27 -0.72
N TYR A 42 14.40 25.75 -0.53
CA TYR A 42 13.98 26.28 0.77
C TYR A 42 14.14 25.23 1.88
N GLU A 43 14.61 25.65 3.06
CA GLU A 43 14.78 24.76 4.23
C GLU A 43 13.49 24.00 4.57
N SER A 44 12.34 24.65 4.44
CA SER A 44 11.03 24.03 4.64
C SER A 44 10.76 22.85 3.70
N GLN A 45 11.32 22.84 2.49
CA GLN A 45 11.20 21.70 1.58
C GLN A 45 12.01 20.50 2.08
N LEU A 46 13.23 20.73 2.58
CA LEU A 46 14.06 19.67 3.15
C LEU A 46 13.39 19.03 4.37
N HIS A 47 12.83 19.83 5.28
CA HIS A 47 12.04 19.30 6.40
C HIS A 47 10.86 18.45 5.93
N ASN A 48 10.08 18.97 4.98
CA ASN A 48 8.93 18.24 4.43
C ASN A 48 9.34 16.91 3.74
N TRP A 49 10.46 16.90 3.01
CA TRP A 49 10.95 15.68 2.36
C TRP A 49 11.43 14.65 3.38
N ARG A 50 12.15 15.09 4.42
CA ARG A 50 12.59 14.21 5.51
C ARG A 50 11.41 13.58 6.24
N SER A 51 10.40 14.38 6.58
CA SER A 51 9.17 13.87 7.22
C SER A 51 8.41 12.90 6.31
N LYS A 52 8.32 13.18 5.00
CA LYS A 52 7.70 12.26 4.04
C LYS A 52 8.46 10.94 3.92
N GLN A 53 9.79 10.99 3.88
CA GLN A 53 10.63 9.78 3.82
C GLN A 53 10.43 8.93 5.08
N GLN A 54 10.44 9.55 6.26
CA GLN A 54 10.20 8.85 7.52
C GLN A 54 8.81 8.22 7.58
N ASN A 55 7.78 8.94 7.13
CA ASN A 55 6.41 8.42 7.10
C ASN A 55 6.24 7.28 6.10
N GLN A 56 6.95 7.29 4.98
CA GLN A 56 6.92 6.18 4.03
C GLN A 56 7.56 4.92 4.61
N LEU A 57 8.69 5.06 5.30
CA LEU A 57 9.34 3.94 5.97
C LEU A 57 8.44 3.32 7.04
N SER A 58 7.87 4.15 7.93
CA SER A 58 6.98 3.66 8.99
C SER A 58 5.66 3.10 8.46
N SER A 59 5.11 3.69 7.40
CA SER A 59 3.92 3.15 6.73
C SER A 59 4.22 1.80 6.08
N SER A 60 5.38 1.66 5.43
CA SER A 60 5.80 0.41 4.81
C SER A 60 6.00 -0.69 5.84
N GLU A 61 6.58 -0.39 7.01
CA GLU A 61 6.75 -1.37 8.09
C GLU A 61 5.40 -1.85 8.62
N ARG A 62 4.47 -0.92 8.89
CA ARG A 62 3.11 -1.26 9.33
C ARG A 62 2.36 -2.10 8.29
N GLU A 63 2.49 -1.76 7.01
CA GLU A 63 1.87 -2.50 5.92
C GLU A 63 2.46 -3.90 5.78
N GLN A 64 3.77 -4.06 5.96
CA GLN A 64 4.43 -5.37 6.01
C GLN A 64 3.92 -6.21 7.18
N GLU A 65 3.84 -5.64 8.38
CA GLU A 65 3.31 -6.32 9.56
C GLU A 65 1.85 -6.77 9.34
N MET A 66 1.01 -5.89 8.79
CA MET A 66 -0.36 -6.23 8.44
C MET A 66 -0.43 -7.34 7.39
N SER A 67 0.44 -7.32 6.38
CA SER A 67 0.50 -8.37 5.36
C SER A 67 0.93 -9.73 5.93
N ALA A 68 1.85 -9.73 6.90
CA ALA A 68 2.28 -10.93 7.61
C ALA A 68 1.14 -11.51 8.45
N GLU A 69 0.38 -10.67 9.14
CA GLU A 69 -0.80 -11.10 9.90
C GLU A 69 -1.91 -11.62 9.00
N ILE A 70 -2.18 -10.97 7.86
CA ILE A 70 -3.11 -11.48 6.85
C ILE A 70 -2.68 -12.86 6.36
N ALA A 71 -1.39 -13.07 6.10
CA ALA A 71 -0.88 -14.38 5.68
C ALA A 71 -1.04 -15.44 6.79
N ARG A 72 -0.77 -15.07 8.05
CA ARG A 72 -0.98 -15.94 9.22
C ARG A 72 -2.44 -16.35 9.36
N LEU A 73 -3.36 -15.38 9.31
CA LEU A 73 -4.80 -15.62 9.41
C LEU A 73 -5.31 -16.46 8.24
N LYS A 74 -4.84 -16.22 7.01
CA LYS A 74 -5.20 -17.04 5.85
C LYS A 74 -4.76 -18.51 5.99
N ARG A 75 -3.61 -18.78 6.61
CA ARG A 75 -3.18 -20.17 6.91
C ARG A 75 -4.11 -20.83 7.93
N GLN A 76 -4.49 -20.11 8.99
CA GLN A 76 -5.43 -20.63 9.98
C GLN A 76 -6.81 -20.91 9.39
N LEU A 77 -7.28 -20.05 8.48
CA LEU A 77 -8.53 -20.29 7.76
C LEU A 77 -8.43 -21.53 6.87
N ALA A 78 -7.34 -21.70 6.13
CA ALA A 78 -7.14 -22.90 5.31
C ALA A 78 -7.09 -24.19 6.14
N GLU A 79 -6.41 -24.19 7.29
CA GLU A 79 -6.38 -25.33 8.21
C GLU A 79 -7.78 -25.67 8.77
N ARG A 80 -8.57 -24.65 9.13
CA ARG A 80 -9.96 -24.84 9.62
C ARG A 80 -10.90 -25.29 8.50
N ASP A 81 -10.74 -24.77 7.29
CA ASP A 81 -11.53 -25.17 6.14
C ASP A 81 -11.28 -26.65 5.78
N GLU A 82 -10.04 -27.15 5.87
CA GLU A 82 -9.74 -28.57 5.72
C GLU A 82 -10.41 -29.45 6.79
N GLU A 83 -10.41 -28.99 8.05
CA GLU A 83 -11.12 -29.65 9.17
C GLU A 83 -12.65 -29.64 9.01
N LEU A 84 -13.24 -28.66 8.34
CA LEU A 84 -14.68 -28.57 8.07
C LEU A 84 -15.09 -29.23 6.75
N PHE A 85 -14.17 -29.35 5.79
CA PHE A 85 -14.39 -29.98 4.50
C PHE A 85 -14.47 -31.51 4.60
N TRP A 86 -13.66 -32.13 5.47
CA TRP A 86 -13.67 -33.58 5.67
C TRP A 86 -14.96 -34.13 6.32
N PRO A 87 -15.55 -33.48 7.36
CA PRO A 87 -16.85 -33.86 7.92
C PRO A 87 -18.00 -33.66 6.94
N PHE A 88 -17.99 -32.61 6.11
CA PHE A 88 -19.06 -32.36 5.14
C PHE A 88 -19.08 -33.42 4.02
N LEU A 89 -17.90 -33.88 3.58
CA LEU A 89 -17.77 -35.03 2.67
C LEU A 89 -18.10 -36.37 3.33
N SER A 90 -17.97 -36.47 4.66
CA SER A 90 -18.30 -37.68 5.42
C SER A 90 -19.78 -37.76 5.85
N HIS A 91 -20.55 -36.66 5.76
CA HIS A 91 -21.97 -36.62 6.16
C HIS A 91 -22.96 -36.55 5.00
N HIS A 92 -22.49 -36.46 3.76
CA HIS A 92 -23.35 -36.43 2.59
C HIS A 92 -23.28 -37.79 1.88
N ASP A 93 -24.18 -38.71 2.24
CA ASP A 93 -24.70 -39.67 1.28
C ASP A 93 -25.31 -38.87 0.12
N LEU A 94 -24.52 -38.53 -0.90
CA LEU A 94 -25.08 -38.18 -2.21
C LEU A 94 -25.68 -39.48 -2.76
N PRO A 95 -27.02 -39.60 -2.91
CA PRO A 95 -27.58 -40.73 -3.62
C PRO A 95 -27.01 -40.73 -5.05
N CYS A 96 -26.47 -41.87 -5.46
CA CYS A 96 -25.85 -42.09 -6.78
C CYS A 96 -26.76 -41.79 -8.00
N ASP A 97 -28.00 -41.36 -7.80
CA ASP A 97 -28.98 -41.11 -8.87
C ASP A 97 -28.99 -39.69 -9.45
N ALA A 98 -28.26 -38.72 -8.85
CA ALA A 98 -28.26 -37.35 -9.38
C ALA A 98 -27.40 -37.15 -10.65
N ALA A 99 -26.56 -38.13 -11.01
CA ALA A 99 -25.71 -38.05 -12.21
C ALA A 99 -26.47 -38.37 -13.52
N HIS A 100 -27.65 -38.99 -13.47
CA HIS A 100 -28.35 -39.47 -14.66
C HIS A 100 -29.36 -38.48 -15.26
N LEU A 101 -29.74 -37.41 -14.53
CA LEU A 101 -30.74 -36.45 -15.00
C LEU A 101 -30.18 -35.27 -15.79
N ALA A 102 -28.86 -35.03 -15.77
CA ALA A 102 -28.24 -33.91 -16.47
C ALA A 102 -27.83 -34.21 -17.93
N VAL A 103 -27.96 -35.46 -18.41
CA VAL A 103 -27.59 -35.87 -19.79
C VAL A 103 -28.83 -36.06 -20.69
N ARG A 104 -30.06 -35.89 -20.18
CA ARG A 104 -31.29 -36.15 -20.96
C ARG A 104 -32.32 -35.02 -20.88
N GLY A 105 -31.85 -33.78 -20.97
CA GLY A 105 -32.67 -32.59 -21.14
C GLY A 105 -32.10 -31.69 -22.24
N ALA A 106 -32.22 -32.17 -23.49
CA ALA A 106 -32.15 -31.36 -24.71
C ALA A 106 -33.57 -31.25 -25.28
#